data_AF-A0A356ZXF4-F1
#
_entry.id   AF-A0A356ZXF4-F1
#
_cell.length_a   1.000
_cell.length_b   1.000
_cell.length_c   1.000
_cell.angle_alpha   90.00
_cell.angle_beta   90.00
_cell.angle_gamma   90.00
#
_symmetry.space_group_name_H-M   'P 1'
#
loop_
_entity.id
_entity.type
_entity.pdbx_description
1 polymer ?
#
loop_
_entity_poly.entity_id
_entity_poly.type
_entity_poly.pdbx_seq_one_letter_code
_entity_poly.pdbx_strand_id
1 'polypeptide(L)'
;MPLFVVMLFMVFGHKKVIWPDFFLAAGLFYATMKSVRFLPYYAIEWPLLLGTMTSDWPFRRIKGFLVAPILLVLSVILLVDKPLIPAGKPIGEPVLAANYLEAHHGRVFNMYSWGGYLISRHIPVFIDGRTDFYLQGNQINQYMAVKHLTKNPNIIWKQYNVRYVLWAPKTAVATYLLSHSQEWMPVVRTKTAILFQHRGTW
;
A
#
# COMPACT_ATOMS: atom_id res chain seq x y z
N MET A 1 19.02 3.92 -7.94
CA MET A 1 19.21 4.87 -9.07
C MET A 1 19.62 6.27 -8.62
N PRO A 2 18.90 6.98 -7.74
CA PRO A 2 19.19 8.41 -7.50
C PRO A 2 20.51 8.66 -6.75
N LEU A 3 20.87 7.81 -5.77
CA LEU A 3 22.14 7.91 -5.04
C LEU A 3 23.35 7.67 -5.95
N PHE A 4 23.22 6.78 -6.94
CA PHE A 4 24.25 6.50 -7.92
C PHE A 4 24.55 7.72 -8.79
N VAL A 5 23.51 8.48 -9.19
CA VAL A 5 23.67 9.74 -9.92
C VAL A 5 24.41 10.77 -9.07
N VAL A 6 24.04 10.92 -7.80
CA VAL A 6 24.76 11.79 -6.85
C VAL A 6 26.24 11.37 -6.75
N MET A 7 26.53 10.08 -6.57
CA MET A 7 27.90 9.57 -6.50
C MET A 7 28.71 9.83 -7.77
N LEU A 8 28.12 9.70 -8.97
CA LEU A 8 28.79 10.03 -10.22
C LEU A 8 29.20 11.50 -10.26
N PHE A 9 28.32 12.41 -9.86
CA PHE A 9 28.66 13.84 -9.77
C PHE A 9 29.69 14.13 -8.67
N MET A 10 29.83 13.29 -7.65
CA MET A 10 30.89 13.45 -6.64
C MET A 10 32.26 13.05 -7.20
N VAL A 11 32.31 12.00 -8.00
CA VAL A 11 33.57 11.48 -8.57
C VAL A 11 34.05 12.33 -9.74
N PHE A 12 33.12 12.75 -10.61
CA PHE A 12 33.46 13.44 -11.86
C PHE A 12 33.15 14.95 -11.85
N GLY A 13 32.44 15.44 -10.83
CA GLY A 13 32.09 16.85 -10.71
C GLY A 13 33.21 17.68 -10.08
N HIS A 14 33.23 18.96 -10.45
CA HIS A 14 34.23 19.92 -9.95
C HIS A 14 33.76 20.70 -8.71
N LYS A 15 32.46 20.57 -8.33
CA LYS A 15 31.87 21.25 -7.18
C LYS A 15 32.10 20.48 -5.88
N LYS A 16 32.38 21.22 -4.80
CA LYS A 16 32.46 20.65 -3.46
C LYS A 16 31.09 20.16 -3.01
N VAL A 17 31.09 18.97 -2.41
CA VAL A 17 29.91 18.35 -1.80
C VAL A 17 29.59 19.06 -0.49
N ILE A 18 28.30 19.36 -0.28
CA ILE A 18 27.79 19.75 1.03
C ILE A 18 27.65 18.48 1.86
N TRP A 19 28.63 18.22 2.73
CA TRP A 19 28.71 16.99 3.51
C TRP A 19 27.46 16.71 4.37
N PRO A 20 26.85 17.70 5.06
CA PRO A 20 25.60 17.46 5.80
C PRO A 20 24.48 16.89 4.92
N ASP A 21 24.22 17.51 3.77
CA ASP A 21 23.18 17.09 2.81
C ASP A 21 23.50 15.71 2.22
N PHE A 22 24.78 15.40 1.97
CA PHE A 22 25.17 14.06 1.55
C PHE A 22 24.87 13.00 2.60
N PHE A 23 25.24 13.24 3.86
CA PHE A 23 24.96 12.29 4.94
C PHE A 23 23.45 12.17 5.19
N LEU A 24 22.70 13.25 5.04
CA LEU A 24 21.25 13.24 5.11
C LEU A 24 20.65 12.40 3.96
N ALA A 25 21.06 12.64 2.71
CA ALA A 25 20.62 11.86 1.56
C ALA A 25 20.98 10.37 1.67
N ALA A 26 22.20 10.05 2.10
CA ALA A 26 22.68 8.68 2.29
C ALA A 26 21.96 7.99 3.46
N GLY A 27 21.74 8.69 4.57
CA GLY A 27 20.98 8.21 5.71
C GLY A 27 19.51 7.94 5.35
N LEU A 28 18.88 8.86 4.62
CA LEU A 28 17.50 8.70 4.14
C LEU A 28 17.39 7.59 3.08
N PHE A 29 18.41 7.40 2.25
CA PHE A 29 18.47 6.26 1.34
C PHE A 29 18.52 4.93 2.10
N TYR A 30 19.43 4.82 3.07
CA TYR A 30 19.51 3.64 3.94
C TYR A 30 18.19 3.40 4.67
N ALA A 31 17.59 4.46 5.23
CA ALA A 31 16.29 4.39 5.89
C ALA A 31 15.19 3.93 4.93
N THR A 32 15.22 4.38 3.66
CA THR A 32 14.29 3.95 2.61
C THR A 32 14.45 2.46 2.27
N MET A 33 15.68 1.93 2.29
CA MET A 33 15.91 0.49 2.14
C MET A 33 15.36 -0.32 3.31
N LYS A 34 15.28 0.26 4.50
CA LYS A 34 14.66 -0.36 5.69
C LYS A 34 13.14 -0.21 5.71
N SER A 35 12.62 0.90 5.21
CA SER A 35 11.19 1.19 5.20
C SER A 35 10.82 2.18 4.11
N VAL A 36 9.81 1.84 3.31
CA VAL A 36 9.25 2.69 2.24
C VAL A 36 8.75 4.04 2.77
N ARG A 37 8.47 4.16 4.07
CA ARG A 37 8.02 5.42 4.70
C ARG A 37 9.03 6.55 4.59
N PHE A 38 10.32 6.23 4.44
CA PHE A 38 11.35 7.26 4.30
C PHE A 38 11.52 7.75 2.86
N LEU A 39 10.86 7.09 1.90
CA LEU A 39 10.95 7.43 0.48
C LEU A 39 10.59 8.88 0.17
N PRO A 40 9.54 9.51 0.75
CA PRO A 40 9.21 10.90 0.47
C PRO A 40 10.32 11.87 0.90
N TYR A 41 10.92 11.66 2.07
CA TYR A 41 12.02 12.51 2.55
C TYR A 41 13.25 12.36 1.67
N TYR A 42 13.62 11.11 1.36
CA TYR A 42 14.71 10.85 0.42
C TYR A 42 14.43 11.52 -0.93
N ALA A 43 13.22 11.40 -1.46
CA ALA A 43 12.80 11.95 -2.75
C ALA A 43 12.88 13.49 -2.81
N ILE A 44 12.82 14.18 -1.67
CA ILE A 44 13.00 15.63 -1.57
C ILE A 44 14.48 15.99 -1.42
N GLU A 45 15.24 15.22 -0.65
CA GLU A 45 16.63 15.55 -0.32
C GLU A 45 17.60 15.33 -1.49
N TRP A 46 17.55 14.17 -2.16
CA TRP A 46 18.54 13.86 -3.20
C TRP A 46 18.53 14.85 -4.39
N PRO A 47 17.39 15.41 -4.85
CA PRO A 47 17.38 16.44 -5.89
C PRO A 47 17.97 17.77 -5.43
N LEU A 48 17.80 18.15 -4.15
CA LEU A 48 18.37 19.37 -3.60
C LEU A 48 19.89 19.29 -3.62
N LEU A 49 20.44 18.19 -3.11
CA LEU A 49 21.87 17.91 -3.18
C LEU A 49 22.37 17.92 -4.63
N LEU A 50 21.67 17.24 -5.55
CA LEU A 50 22.04 17.23 -6.96
C LEU A 50 22.02 18.64 -7.59
N GLY A 51 21.04 19.48 -7.21
CA GLY A 51 20.94 20.87 -7.62
C GLY A 51 22.17 21.70 -7.26
N THR A 52 22.72 21.51 -6.05
CA THR A 52 23.95 22.20 -5.64
C THR A 52 25.15 21.80 -6.50
N MET A 53 25.25 20.52 -6.85
CA MET A 53 26.33 19.95 -7.67
C MET A 53 26.22 20.30 -9.15
N THR A 54 25.02 20.67 -9.61
CA THR A 54 24.72 21.03 -11.01
C THR A 54 24.46 22.52 -11.20
N SER A 55 24.73 23.35 -10.19
CA SER A 55 24.38 24.78 -10.20
C SER A 55 25.09 25.61 -11.27
N ASP A 56 26.28 25.21 -11.72
CA ASP A 56 26.99 25.89 -12.83
C ASP A 56 26.51 25.45 -14.21
N TRP A 57 25.67 24.40 -14.28
CA TRP A 57 25.12 23.96 -15.53
C TRP A 57 24.28 25.10 -16.10
N PRO A 58 24.65 25.66 -17.26
CA PRO A 58 23.97 26.83 -17.78
C PRO A 58 22.51 26.44 -17.98
N PHE A 59 21.60 27.13 -17.29
CA PHE A 59 20.17 26.97 -17.50
C PHE A 59 19.82 27.45 -18.90
N ARG A 60 19.99 26.57 -19.88
CA ARG A 60 19.54 26.81 -21.24
C ARG A 60 18.04 26.63 -21.23
N ARG A 61 17.31 27.74 -21.28
CA ARG A 61 15.86 27.73 -21.45
C ARG A 61 15.56 27.01 -22.77
N ILE A 62 15.22 25.73 -22.68
CA ILE A 62 14.71 24.99 -23.83
C ILE A 62 13.45 25.74 -24.26
N LYS A 63 13.34 26.08 -25.55
CA LYS A 63 12.20 26.84 -26.06
C LYS A 63 10.93 26.07 -25.66
N GLY A 64 9.99 26.75 -25.00
CA GLY A 64 8.84 26.10 -24.36
C GLY A 64 8.04 25.21 -25.31
N PHE A 65 8.01 25.54 -26.61
CA PHE A 65 7.32 24.73 -27.62
C PHE A 65 7.92 23.34 -27.86
N LEU A 66 9.18 23.08 -27.46
CA LEU A 66 9.80 21.75 -27.57
C LEU A 66 9.46 20.85 -26.37
N VAL A 67 9.32 21.45 -25.18
CA VAL A 67 9.09 20.71 -23.93
C VAL A 67 7.60 20.61 -23.61
N ALA A 68 6.80 21.63 -23.97
CA ALA A 68 5.36 21.66 -23.79
C ALA A 68 4.63 20.43 -24.38
N PRO A 69 4.89 19.99 -25.62
CA PRO A 69 4.22 18.79 -26.16
C PRO A 69 4.63 17.53 -25.39
N ILE A 70 5.88 17.41 -24.94
CA ILE A 70 6.34 16.27 -24.14
C ILE A 70 5.64 16.26 -22.78
N LEU A 71 5.61 17.39 -22.07
CA LEU A 71 4.92 17.52 -20.79
C LEU A 71 3.41 17.32 -20.92
N LEU A 72 2.82 17.81 -22.01
CA LEU A 72 1.41 17.59 -22.33
C LEU A 72 1.13 16.10 -22.54
N VAL A 73 1.92 15.41 -23.37
CA VAL A 73 1.79 13.96 -23.59
C VAL A 73 1.98 13.20 -22.28
N LEU A 74 2.97 13.54 -21.47
CA LEU A 74 3.21 12.90 -20.19
C LEU A 74 2.06 13.12 -19.21
N SER A 75 1.52 14.35 -19.16
CA SER A 75 0.34 14.69 -18.35
C SER A 75 -0.91 13.94 -18.84
N VAL A 76 -1.12 13.87 -20.16
CA VAL A 76 -2.22 13.12 -20.77
C VAL A 76 -2.08 11.63 -20.46
N ILE A 77 -0.90 11.03 -20.59
CA ILE A 77 -0.66 9.63 -20.20
C ILE A 77 -1.02 9.42 -18.72
N LEU A 78 -0.54 10.29 -17.83
CA LEU A 78 -0.83 10.19 -16.39
C LEU A 78 -2.32 10.36 -16.06
N LEU A 79 -3.05 11.18 -16.84
CA LEU A 79 -4.48 11.45 -16.65
C LEU A 79 -5.40 10.43 -17.35
N VAL A 80 -4.95 9.81 -18.44
CA VAL A 80 -5.73 8.82 -19.21
C VAL A 80 -5.58 7.43 -18.61
N ASP A 81 -4.41 7.10 -18.06
CA ASP A 81 -4.13 5.78 -17.48
C ASP A 81 -4.88 5.55 -16.14
N LYS A 82 -5.38 6.64 -15.52
CA LYS A 82 -6.15 6.56 -14.28
C LYS A 82 -7.47 7.31 -14.43
N PRO A 83 -8.64 6.63 -14.37
CA PRO A 83 -9.91 7.34 -14.38
C PRO A 83 -9.92 8.38 -13.25
N LEU A 84 -10.40 9.58 -13.53
CA LEU A 84 -10.69 10.58 -12.50
C LEU A 84 -11.86 10.07 -11.67
N ILE A 85 -11.55 9.42 -10.56
CA ILE A 85 -12.52 8.87 -9.63
C ILE A 85 -12.95 10.01 -8.70
N PRO A 86 -14.25 10.40 -8.67
CA PRO A 86 -14.74 11.35 -7.70
C PRO A 86 -14.47 10.83 -6.28
N ALA A 87 -13.93 11.68 -5.42
CA ALA A 87 -13.69 11.34 -4.03
C ALA A 87 -14.98 10.82 -3.38
N GLY A 88 -14.91 9.67 -2.70
CA GLY A 88 -16.02 9.06 -1.98
C GLY A 88 -16.88 8.07 -2.76
N LYS A 89 -16.65 7.85 -4.07
CA LYS A 89 -17.28 6.73 -4.79
C LYS A 89 -16.50 5.43 -4.56
N PRO A 90 -17.14 4.34 -4.08
CA PRO A 90 -16.46 3.07 -3.94
C PRO A 90 -16.17 2.48 -5.32
N ILE A 91 -14.89 2.31 -5.63
CA ILE A 91 -14.35 1.69 -6.83
C ILE A 91 -13.45 0.53 -6.42
N GLY A 92 -14.08 -0.64 -6.29
CA GLY A 92 -13.40 -1.88 -5.88
C GLY A 92 -13.60 -2.25 -4.41
N GLU A 93 -14.26 -1.41 -3.62
CA GLU A 93 -14.60 -1.71 -2.22
C GLU A 93 -15.77 -2.71 -2.10
N PRO A 94 -15.80 -3.47 -1.00
CA PRO A 94 -16.78 -4.53 -0.80
C PRO A 94 -18.11 -4.00 -0.21
N VAL A 95 -18.80 -3.12 -0.94
CA VAL A 95 -20.00 -2.40 -0.44
C VAL A 95 -21.07 -3.35 0.10
N LEU A 96 -21.42 -4.41 -0.65
CA LEU A 96 -22.45 -5.36 -0.23
C LEU A 96 -22.04 -6.16 1.03
N ALA A 97 -20.76 -6.48 1.17
CA ALA A 97 -20.27 -7.15 2.38
C ALA A 97 -20.26 -6.20 3.58
N ALA A 98 -19.90 -4.93 3.38
CA ALA A 98 -19.96 -3.92 4.43
C ALA A 98 -21.40 -3.69 4.92
N ASN A 99 -22.36 -3.55 4.00
CA ASN A 99 -23.78 -3.44 4.37
C ASN A 99 -24.26 -4.66 5.18
N TYR A 100 -23.81 -5.87 4.83
CA TYR A 100 -24.13 -7.08 5.59
C TYR A 100 -23.54 -7.03 7.02
N LEU A 101 -22.29 -6.59 7.16
CA LEU A 101 -21.58 -6.49 8.44
C LEU A 101 -22.11 -5.39 9.37
N GLU A 102 -22.66 -4.31 8.81
CA GLU A 102 -23.38 -3.29 9.60
C GLU A 102 -24.64 -3.88 10.23
N ALA A 103 -25.37 -4.72 9.49
CA ALA A 103 -26.55 -5.41 10.00
C ALA A 103 -26.20 -6.61 10.89
N HIS A 104 -25.02 -7.22 10.74
CA HIS A 104 -24.61 -8.43 11.45
C HIS A 104 -23.22 -8.27 12.08
N HIS A 105 -23.21 -7.91 13.36
CA HIS A 105 -21.97 -7.69 14.09
C HIS A 105 -21.17 -8.98 14.34
N GLY A 106 -19.85 -8.83 14.29
CA GLY A 106 -18.88 -9.88 14.62
C GLY A 106 -17.46 -9.44 14.31
N ARG A 107 -16.46 -10.19 14.79
CA ARG A 107 -15.06 -9.90 14.51
C ARG A 107 -14.73 -10.28 13.07
N VAL A 108 -14.18 -9.32 12.33
CA VAL A 108 -13.90 -9.46 10.89
C VAL A 108 -12.40 -9.57 10.66
N PHE A 109 -11.98 -10.64 10.00
CA PHE A 109 -10.66 -10.74 9.38
C PHE A 109 -10.76 -10.25 7.93
N ASN A 110 -10.29 -9.03 7.68
CA ASN A 110 -10.45 -8.36 6.38
C ASN A 110 -9.15 -8.34 5.57
N MET A 111 -9.28 -8.24 4.25
CA MET A 111 -8.17 -7.90 3.38
C MET A 111 -7.66 -6.48 3.67
N TYR A 112 -6.34 -6.33 3.76
CA TYR A 112 -5.62 -5.09 4.11
C TYR A 112 -6.09 -3.86 3.32
N SER A 113 -6.28 -4.02 2.00
CA SER A 113 -6.70 -2.94 1.10
C SER A 113 -8.08 -2.36 1.44
N TRP A 114 -8.93 -3.11 2.14
CA TRP A 114 -10.28 -2.68 2.51
C TRP A 114 -10.41 -2.20 3.95
N GLY A 115 -9.34 -2.25 4.75
CA GLY A 115 -9.40 -1.85 6.15
C GLY A 115 -9.85 -0.39 6.34
N GLY A 116 -9.30 0.53 5.53
CA GLY A 116 -9.70 1.95 5.58
C GLY A 116 -11.18 2.18 5.23
N TYR A 117 -11.71 1.42 4.27
CA TYR A 117 -13.12 1.48 3.90
C TYR A 117 -14.05 0.93 4.99
N LEU A 118 -13.69 -0.19 5.62
CA LEU A 118 -14.47 -0.72 6.73
C LEU A 118 -14.49 0.24 7.94
N ILE A 119 -13.37 0.91 8.20
CA ILE A 119 -13.28 1.94 9.25
C ILE A 119 -14.20 3.13 8.95
N SER A 120 -14.27 3.60 7.70
CA SER A 120 -15.20 4.70 7.34
C SER A 120 -16.68 4.31 7.48
N ARG A 121 -16.96 3.00 7.54
CA ARG A 121 -18.27 2.40 7.82
C ARG A 121 -18.44 1.99 9.29
N HIS A 122 -17.53 2.38 10.18
CA HIS A 122 -17.55 2.04 11.61
C HIS A 122 -17.49 0.53 11.92
N ILE A 123 -16.95 -0.28 10.99
CA ILE A 123 -16.78 -1.72 11.17
C ILE A 123 -15.37 -1.98 11.73
N PRO A 124 -15.23 -2.65 12.89
CA PRO A 124 -13.92 -3.02 13.42
C PRO A 124 -13.16 -3.94 12.47
N VAL A 125 -11.87 -3.65 12.28
CA VAL A 125 -11.00 -4.36 11.34
C VAL A 125 -9.91 -5.15 12.06
N PHE A 126 -9.43 -6.22 11.42
CA PHE A 126 -8.23 -6.91 11.86
C PHE A 126 -6.96 -6.13 11.51
N ILE A 127 -6.91 -5.58 10.30
CA ILE A 127 -5.77 -4.77 9.81
C ILE A 127 -6.23 -3.71 8.82
N ASP A 128 -5.50 -2.59 8.75
CA ASP A 128 -5.71 -1.54 7.76
C ASP A 128 -4.40 -0.83 7.35
N GLY A 129 -4.53 0.18 6.48
CA GLY A 129 -3.43 0.97 5.93
C GLY A 129 -2.50 1.63 6.96
N ARG A 130 -2.98 1.85 8.18
CA ARG A 130 -2.24 2.43 9.31
C ARG A 130 -1.30 1.38 9.94
N THR A 131 -0.41 0.83 9.12
CA THR A 131 0.49 -0.29 9.46
C THR A 131 1.31 -0.02 10.74
N ASP A 132 1.59 1.26 11.04
CA ASP A 132 2.37 1.74 12.19
C ASP A 132 1.85 1.21 13.52
N PHE A 133 0.52 1.12 13.70
CA PHE A 133 -0.09 0.62 14.93
C PHE A 133 0.05 -0.90 15.10
N TYR A 134 0.33 -1.63 14.02
CA TYR A 134 0.40 -3.09 14.03
C TYR A 134 1.84 -3.62 14.13
N LEU A 135 2.84 -2.74 14.07
CA LEU A 135 4.26 -3.11 14.11
C LEU A 135 4.75 -3.57 15.48
N GLN A 136 4.09 -3.16 16.57
CA GLN A 136 4.51 -3.48 17.92
C GLN A 136 4.21 -4.93 18.32
N GLY A 137 3.34 -5.63 17.57
CA GLY A 137 2.93 -6.99 17.86
C GLY A 137 3.09 -7.95 16.68
N ASN A 138 2.54 -9.15 16.85
CA ASN A 138 2.65 -10.23 15.86
C ASN A 138 1.55 -10.19 14.77
N GLN A 139 0.65 -9.20 14.81
CA GLN A 139 -0.54 -9.11 13.98
C GLN A 139 -0.20 -9.08 12.48
N ILE A 140 0.83 -8.33 12.08
CA ILE A 140 1.28 -8.26 10.68
C ILE A 140 1.80 -9.63 10.23
N ASN A 141 2.62 -10.29 11.05
CA ASN A 141 3.16 -11.61 10.71
C ASN A 141 2.04 -12.66 10.62
N GLN A 142 1.05 -12.61 11.51
CA GLN A 142 -0.13 -13.49 11.48
C GLN A 142 -0.99 -13.20 10.25
N TYR A 143 -1.22 -11.92 9.92
CA TYR A 143 -1.91 -11.54 8.69
C TYR A 143 -1.21 -12.10 7.46
N MET A 144 0.11 -11.95 7.38
CA MET A 144 0.92 -12.47 6.29
C MET A 144 0.90 -14.01 6.24
N ALA A 145 0.90 -14.68 7.40
CA ALA A 145 0.79 -16.13 7.46
C ALA A 145 -0.55 -16.64 6.91
N VAL A 146 -1.66 -15.96 7.21
CA VAL A 146 -2.97 -16.28 6.60
C VAL A 146 -2.97 -15.95 5.11
N LYS A 147 -2.54 -14.74 4.73
CA LYS A 147 -2.52 -14.27 3.34
C LYS A 147 -1.75 -15.21 2.41
N HIS A 148 -0.63 -15.73 2.88
CA HIS A 148 0.24 -16.64 2.13
C HIS A 148 -0.02 -18.12 2.42
N LEU A 149 -0.99 -18.44 3.29
CA LEU A 149 -1.28 -19.81 3.74
C LEU A 149 -0.04 -20.58 4.22
N THR A 150 0.93 -19.89 4.84
CA THR A 150 2.15 -20.55 5.35
C THR A 150 1.92 -21.30 6.66
N LYS A 151 0.79 -21.01 7.33
CA LYS A 151 0.31 -21.69 8.53
C LYS A 151 -1.19 -21.94 8.39
N ASN A 152 -1.71 -22.88 9.16
CA ASN A 152 -3.15 -23.13 9.23
C ASN A 152 -3.88 -21.83 9.70
N PRO A 153 -4.73 -21.21 8.84
CA PRO A 153 -5.43 -19.97 9.18
C PRO A 153 -6.37 -20.10 10.39
N ASN A 154 -6.97 -21.28 10.60
CA ASN A 154 -7.90 -21.52 11.70
C ASN A 154 -7.29 -21.26 13.08
N ILE A 155 -5.97 -21.45 13.25
CA ILE A 155 -5.27 -21.15 14.51
C ILE A 155 -5.40 -19.65 14.84
N ILE A 156 -5.20 -18.80 13.84
CA ILE A 156 -5.25 -17.34 13.99
C ILE A 156 -6.70 -16.89 14.13
N TRP A 157 -7.60 -17.40 13.29
CA TRP A 157 -9.02 -17.05 13.36
C TRP A 157 -9.67 -17.47 14.69
N LYS A 158 -9.28 -18.62 15.25
CA LYS A 158 -9.65 -19.05 16.61
C LYS A 158 -9.10 -18.11 17.67
N GLN A 159 -7.79 -17.80 17.63
CA GLN A 159 -7.15 -16.89 18.58
C GLN A 159 -7.89 -15.54 18.69
N TYR A 160 -8.34 -15.01 17.56
CA TYR A 160 -9.04 -13.74 17.50
C TYR A 160 -10.56 -13.85 17.56
N ASN A 161 -11.13 -15.06 17.70
CA ASN A 161 -12.58 -15.31 17.67
C ASN A 161 -13.25 -14.70 16.42
N VAL A 162 -12.65 -14.93 15.25
CA VAL A 162 -13.06 -14.33 13.96
C VAL A 162 -14.36 -14.95 13.48
N ARG A 163 -15.42 -14.15 13.38
CA ARG A 163 -16.71 -14.63 12.87
C ARG A 163 -16.82 -14.52 11.35
N TYR A 164 -16.18 -13.50 10.79
CA TYR A 164 -16.28 -13.17 9.37
C TYR A 164 -14.91 -13.04 8.72
N VAL A 165 -14.74 -13.61 7.54
CA VAL A 165 -13.54 -13.39 6.70
C VAL A 165 -13.97 -12.67 5.44
N LEU A 166 -13.48 -11.44 5.24
CA LEU A 166 -13.76 -10.63 4.05
C LEU A 166 -12.54 -10.62 3.14
N TRP A 167 -12.65 -11.29 1.99
CA TRP A 167 -11.49 -11.56 1.14
C TRP A 167 -11.77 -11.46 -0.36
N ALA A 168 -10.71 -11.26 -1.15
CA ALA A 168 -10.82 -11.16 -2.61
C ALA A 168 -11.07 -12.52 -3.26
N PRO A 169 -11.98 -12.61 -4.26
CA PRO A 169 -12.16 -13.82 -5.07
C PRO A 169 -10.86 -14.20 -5.80
N LYS A 170 -10.78 -15.46 -6.23
CA LYS A 170 -9.64 -15.99 -7.03
C LYS A 170 -8.28 -15.85 -6.34
N THR A 171 -8.25 -15.89 -5.01
CA THR A 171 -7.02 -15.94 -4.21
C THR A 171 -6.94 -17.27 -3.47
N ALA A 172 -5.73 -17.66 -3.05
CA ALA A 172 -5.51 -18.94 -2.35
C ALA A 172 -6.37 -19.06 -1.09
N VAL A 173 -6.47 -18.00 -0.27
CA VAL A 173 -7.31 -17.99 0.94
C VAL A 173 -8.79 -18.17 0.62
N ALA A 174 -9.31 -17.53 -0.44
CA ALA A 174 -10.70 -17.71 -0.83
C ALA A 174 -10.97 -19.15 -1.29
N THR A 175 -10.04 -19.76 -2.04
CA THR A 175 -10.13 -21.18 -2.42
C THR A 175 -10.10 -22.10 -1.21
N TYR A 176 -9.22 -21.84 -0.24
CA TYR A 176 -9.15 -22.56 1.03
C TYR A 176 -10.47 -22.49 1.81
N LEU A 177 -11.07 -21.30 1.93
CA LEU A 177 -12.35 -21.14 2.62
C LEU A 177 -13.49 -21.86 1.90
N LEU A 178 -13.51 -21.83 0.56
CA LEU A 178 -14.51 -22.53 -0.25
C LEU A 178 -14.36 -24.05 -0.17
N SER A 179 -13.15 -24.58 0.01
CA SER A 179 -12.92 -26.02 0.18
C SER A 179 -13.32 -26.53 1.57
N HIS A 180 -13.41 -25.66 2.58
CA HIS A 180 -13.81 -25.99 3.95
C HIS A 180 -15.26 -25.57 4.24
N SER A 181 -16.20 -26.01 3.39
CA SER A 181 -17.62 -25.60 3.43
C SER A 181 -18.39 -26.05 4.67
N GLN A 182 -17.84 -26.99 5.44
CA GLN A 182 -18.40 -27.42 6.73
C GLN A 182 -18.17 -26.39 7.84
N GLU A 183 -17.07 -25.63 7.75
CA GLU A 183 -16.69 -24.61 8.75
C GLU A 183 -17.07 -23.20 8.29
N TRP A 184 -16.95 -22.95 6.98
CA TRP A 184 -17.11 -21.62 6.39
C TRP A 184 -18.22 -21.59 5.35
N MET A 185 -19.09 -20.58 5.45
CA MET A 185 -20.18 -20.35 4.50
C MET A 185 -20.03 -18.98 3.82
N PRO A 186 -20.03 -18.90 2.48
CA PRO A 186 -20.09 -17.61 1.81
C PRO A 186 -21.49 -17.01 1.96
N VAL A 187 -21.61 -15.87 2.64
CA VAL A 187 -22.89 -15.16 2.86
C VAL A 187 -23.10 -14.01 1.86
N VAL A 188 -22.01 -13.42 1.37
CA VAL A 188 -22.03 -12.42 0.30
C VAL A 188 -20.96 -12.79 -0.72
N ARG A 189 -21.32 -12.84 -1.99
CA ARG A 189 -20.38 -13.12 -3.09
C ARG A 189 -20.57 -12.13 -4.22
N THR A 190 -19.51 -11.40 -4.51
CA THR A 190 -19.48 -10.40 -5.60
C THR A 190 -18.25 -10.61 -6.47
N LYS A 191 -18.12 -9.82 -7.54
CA LYS A 191 -16.91 -9.81 -8.38
C LYS A 191 -15.70 -9.24 -7.64
N THR A 192 -15.90 -8.38 -6.63
CA THR A 192 -14.83 -7.69 -5.90
C THR A 192 -14.42 -8.43 -4.62
N ALA A 193 -15.41 -8.97 -3.88
CA ALA A 193 -15.20 -9.58 -2.57
C ALA A 193 -16.14 -10.74 -2.28
N ILE A 194 -15.69 -11.65 -1.43
CA ILE A 194 -16.49 -12.70 -0.80
C ILE A 194 -16.42 -12.49 0.71
N LEU A 195 -17.59 -12.47 1.36
CA LEU A 195 -17.72 -12.50 2.80
C LEU A 195 -18.06 -13.93 3.22
N PHE A 196 -17.18 -14.52 4.02
CA PHE A 196 -17.38 -15.83 4.62
C PHE A 196 -17.80 -15.65 6.08
N GLN A 197 -18.74 -16.45 6.53
CA GLN A 197 -19.17 -16.56 7.91
C GLN A 197 -18.78 -17.94 8.46
N HIS A 198 -18.22 -17.96 9.66
CA HIS A 198 -17.97 -19.21 10.37
C HIS A 198 -19.29 -19.82 10.85
N ARG A 199 -19.51 -21.13 10.62
CA ARG A 199 -20.77 -21.83 10.92
C ARG A 199 -20.98 -22.16 12.40
N GLY A 200 -19.94 -22.08 13.23
CA GLY A 200 -19.99 -22.40 14.66
C GLY A 200 -19.37 -21.35 15.57
N THR A 201 -19.16 -21.74 16.83
CA THR A 201 -18.29 -21.04 17.78
C THR A 201 -16.90 -21.70 17.78
N TRP A 202 -15.86 -20.90 18.02
CA TRP A 202 -14.46 -21.36 18.04
C TRP A 202 -14.12 -22.25 19.24
#